data_AF-A0A497MYI9-F1
#
_entry.id   AF-A0A497MYI9-F1
#
_cell.length_a   1.000
_cell.length_b   1.000
_cell.length_c   1.000
_cell.angle_alpha   90.00
_cell.angle_beta   90.00
_cell.angle_gamma   90.00
#
_symmetry.space_group_name_H-M   'P 1'
#
loop_
_entity.id
_entity.type
_entity.pdbx_description
1 polymer ?
#
loop_
_entity_poly.entity_id
_entity_poly.type
_entity_poly.pdbx_seq_one_letter_code
_entity_poly.pdbx_strand_id
1 'polypeptide(L)'
;PVCRNLTPKDLKEKEKSERAYLLMRHNLYVCWSEIQRIKQHIVDGKLWELLELRARAHPSLFKAFSLVAKFSKLFLKDTPLFKERGVFIFDNISVKRPEIISYREKLVENYGKPEEAKILLLLPPPSTKPFHKSREFKLICKFLEDAGFNLKDLHICFYMAPFGVIPLEIDDVYPLSQFEVGKPFKGEVKIEVAKSIIRYIEGKPYKLIVIYRDPKLLSDRLLSRIIKERRGLISIDVIKKPYSKDSLSHFIEDLKNIASREFT
;
A
#
# COMPACT_ATOMS: atom_id res chain seq x y z
N PRO A 1 11.88 -32.17 20.56
CA PRO A 1 12.25 -33.23 21.54
C PRO A 1 12.72 -34.52 20.86
N VAL A 2 11.88 -35.18 20.05
CA VAL A 2 12.24 -36.43 19.35
C VAL A 2 13.32 -36.19 18.28
N CYS A 3 13.11 -35.22 17.39
CA CYS A 3 14.03 -34.90 16.28
C CYS A 3 15.40 -34.32 16.69
N ARG A 4 15.62 -34.03 17.99
CA ARG A 4 16.94 -33.57 18.45
C ARG A 4 17.94 -34.72 18.59
N ASN A 5 17.43 -35.91 18.87
CA ASN A 5 18.24 -37.07 19.26
C ASN A 5 18.15 -38.22 18.24
N LEU A 6 17.19 -38.16 17.31
CA LEU A 6 16.92 -39.24 16.36
C LEU A 6 16.84 -38.68 14.94
N THR A 7 17.49 -39.38 14.02
CA THR A 7 17.39 -39.14 12.58
C THR A 7 16.24 -39.94 11.96
N PRO A 8 15.82 -39.62 10.73
CA PRO A 8 14.84 -40.42 10.00
C PRO A 8 15.27 -41.87 9.77
N LYS A 9 16.57 -42.18 9.71
CA LYS A 9 17.07 -43.56 9.55
C LYS A 9 16.89 -44.35 10.85
N ASP A 10 17.37 -43.80 11.97
CA ASP A 10 17.23 -44.42 13.30
C ASP A 10 15.76 -44.71 13.62
N LEU A 11 14.86 -43.80 13.24
CA LEU A 11 13.43 -43.97 13.47
C LEU A 11 12.84 -45.13 12.65
N LYS A 12 13.34 -45.40 11.44
CA LYS A 12 12.86 -46.51 10.61
C LYS A 12 13.25 -47.87 11.16
N GLU A 13 14.40 -47.94 11.81
CA GLU A 13 14.97 -49.15 12.42
C GLU A 13 14.29 -49.53 13.75
N LYS A 14 13.49 -48.62 14.34
CA LYS A 14 12.69 -48.91 15.53
C LYS A 14 11.54 -49.87 15.24
N GLU A 15 11.21 -50.66 16.27
CA GLU A 15 10.01 -51.50 16.32
C GLU A 15 8.75 -50.68 16.02
N LYS A 16 7.75 -51.32 15.40
CA LYS A 16 6.57 -50.61 14.87
C LYS A 16 5.83 -49.80 15.94
N SER A 17 5.68 -50.35 17.14
CA SER A 17 5.01 -49.70 18.27
C SER A 17 5.80 -48.50 18.81
N GLU A 18 7.11 -48.66 19.02
CA GLU A 18 8.02 -47.59 19.46
C GLU A 18 8.06 -46.46 18.43
N ARG A 19 8.20 -46.81 17.14
CA ARG A 19 8.18 -45.85 16.03
C ARG A 19 6.87 -45.05 16.00
N ALA A 20 5.72 -45.71 16.16
CA ALA A 20 4.43 -45.04 16.20
C ALA A 20 4.33 -44.07 17.39
N TYR A 21 4.77 -44.48 18.58
CA TYR A 21 4.79 -43.63 19.77
C TYR A 21 5.71 -42.41 19.60
N LEU A 22 6.91 -42.59 19.04
CA LEU A 22 7.85 -41.50 18.77
C LEU A 22 7.30 -40.51 17.73
N LEU A 23 6.67 -41.01 16.66
CA LEU A 23 5.99 -40.17 15.66
C LEU A 23 4.81 -39.41 16.26
N MET A 24 3.99 -40.06 17.10
CA MET A 24 2.90 -39.39 17.82
C MET A 24 3.43 -38.23 18.68
N ARG A 25 4.49 -38.47 19.46
CA ARG A 25 5.12 -37.42 20.28
C ARG A 25 5.67 -36.28 19.44
N HIS A 26 6.30 -36.58 18.30
CA HIS A 26 6.74 -35.56 17.35
C HIS A 26 5.56 -34.72 16.84
N ASN A 27 4.51 -35.37 16.35
CA ASN A 27 3.33 -34.71 15.79
C ASN A 27 2.65 -33.80 16.82
N LEU A 28 2.43 -34.29 18.05
CA LEU A 28 1.87 -33.49 19.13
C LEU A 28 2.73 -32.25 19.44
N TYR A 29 4.05 -32.42 19.48
CA TYR A 29 4.96 -31.29 19.68
C TYR A 29 4.89 -30.27 18.53
N VAL A 30 4.81 -30.74 17.27
CA VAL A 30 4.66 -29.86 16.10
C VAL A 30 3.35 -29.08 16.17
N CYS A 31 2.23 -29.75 16.49
CA CYS A 31 0.93 -29.10 16.68
C CYS A 31 1.00 -28.02 17.78
N TRP A 32 1.57 -28.36 18.94
CA TRP A 32 1.72 -27.41 20.05
C TRP A 32 2.58 -26.20 19.65
N SER A 33 3.73 -26.46 19.01
CA SER A 33 4.63 -25.40 18.53
C SER A 33 3.94 -24.46 17.54
N GLU A 34 3.09 -24.99 16.66
CA GLU A 34 2.34 -24.17 15.71
C GLU A 34 1.29 -23.30 16.42
N ILE A 35 0.60 -23.81 17.43
CA ILE A 35 -0.31 -23.00 18.26
C ILE A 35 0.44 -21.86 18.96
N GLN A 36 1.62 -22.15 19.55
CA GLN A 36 2.44 -21.10 20.18
C GLN A 36 2.90 -20.06 19.16
N ARG A 37 3.28 -20.49 17.95
CA ARG A 37 3.63 -19.59 16.86
C ARG A 37 2.47 -18.69 16.46
N ILE A 38 1.26 -19.24 16.32
CA ILE A 38 0.06 -18.46 16.00
C ILE A 38 -0.20 -17.41 17.09
N LYS A 39 -0.16 -17.81 18.37
CA LYS A 39 -0.32 -16.88 19.49
C LYS A 39 0.71 -15.74 19.45
N GLN A 40 1.98 -16.06 19.20
CA GLN A 40 3.02 -15.03 19.08
C GLN A 40 2.75 -14.09 17.91
N HIS A 41 2.32 -14.59 16.75
CA HIS A 41 2.01 -13.73 15.60
C HIS A 41 0.77 -12.87 15.82
N ILE A 42 -0.18 -13.31 16.66
CA ILE A 42 -1.30 -12.46 17.08
C ILE A 42 -0.77 -11.30 17.94
N VAL A 43 0.05 -11.60 18.95
CA VAL A 43 0.66 -10.57 19.82
C VAL A 43 1.50 -9.59 19.02
N ASP A 44 2.32 -10.07 18.08
CA ASP A 44 3.17 -9.24 17.24
C ASP A 44 2.40 -8.47 16.14
N GLY A 45 1.09 -8.72 16.00
CA GLY A 45 0.26 -8.14 14.94
C GLY A 45 0.55 -8.70 13.54
N LYS A 46 1.25 -9.83 13.43
CA LYS A 46 1.74 -10.45 12.19
C LYS A 46 1.00 -11.72 11.76
N LEU A 47 -0.23 -11.92 12.22
CA LEU A 47 -0.99 -13.13 11.88
C LEU A 47 -1.20 -13.27 10.37
N TRP A 48 -1.42 -12.17 9.66
CA TRP A 48 -1.63 -12.19 8.22
C TRP A 48 -0.39 -12.67 7.45
N GLU A 49 0.82 -12.27 7.88
CA GLU A 49 2.10 -12.75 7.37
C GLU A 49 2.24 -14.26 7.57
N LEU A 50 1.85 -14.78 8.75
CA LEU A 50 1.87 -16.20 9.01
C LEU A 50 0.92 -16.96 8.07
N LEU A 51 -0.29 -16.44 7.85
CA LEU A 51 -1.25 -17.02 6.93
C LEU A 51 -0.72 -17.01 5.48
N GLU A 52 -0.12 -15.91 5.03
CA GLU A 52 0.52 -15.81 3.71
C GLU A 52 1.64 -16.85 3.53
N LEU A 53 2.46 -17.06 4.57
CA LEU A 53 3.51 -18.05 4.57
C LEU A 53 2.95 -19.48 4.51
N ARG A 54 1.92 -19.78 5.31
CA ARG A 54 1.29 -21.11 5.36
C ARG A 54 0.50 -21.45 4.12
N ALA A 55 -0.16 -20.46 3.52
CA ALA A 55 -0.92 -20.61 2.28
C ALA A 55 -0.06 -21.18 1.14
N ARG A 56 1.24 -20.88 1.12
CA ARG A 56 2.19 -21.34 0.10
C ARG A 56 2.62 -22.80 0.25
N ALA A 57 2.25 -23.48 1.34
CA ALA A 57 2.61 -24.88 1.55
C ALA A 57 1.86 -25.84 0.60
N HIS A 58 0.67 -25.49 0.12
CA HIS A 58 -0.14 -26.34 -0.78
C HIS A 58 -1.13 -25.51 -1.62
N PRO A 59 -1.38 -25.84 -2.90
CA PRO A 59 -2.32 -25.09 -3.75
C PRO A 59 -3.73 -24.92 -3.16
N SER A 60 -4.27 -25.95 -2.49
CA SER A 60 -5.57 -25.85 -1.84
C SER A 60 -5.60 -24.86 -0.66
N LEU A 61 -4.50 -24.76 0.10
CA LEU A 61 -4.38 -23.77 1.17
C LEU A 61 -4.25 -22.36 0.59
N PHE A 62 -3.50 -22.21 -0.50
CA PHE A 62 -3.41 -20.95 -1.22
C PHE A 62 -4.77 -20.48 -1.75
N LYS A 63 -5.56 -21.40 -2.33
CA LYS A 63 -6.92 -21.14 -2.78
C LYS A 63 -7.83 -20.72 -1.62
N ALA A 64 -7.76 -21.43 -0.49
CA ALA A 64 -8.53 -21.09 0.71
C ALA A 64 -8.16 -19.69 1.25
N PHE A 65 -6.87 -19.39 1.37
CA PHE A 65 -6.41 -18.09 1.83
C PHE A 65 -6.78 -16.96 0.86
N SER A 66 -6.71 -17.21 -0.45
CA SER A 66 -7.17 -16.26 -1.47
C SER A 66 -8.66 -15.93 -1.32
N LEU A 67 -9.48 -16.89 -0.88
CA LEU A 67 -10.89 -16.69 -0.57
C LEU A 67 -11.05 -15.84 0.71
N VAL A 68 -10.30 -16.15 1.78
CA VAL A 68 -10.28 -15.33 3.01
C VAL A 68 -9.92 -13.88 2.68
N ALA A 69 -8.86 -13.66 1.88
CA ALA A 69 -8.43 -12.34 1.45
C ALA A 69 -9.46 -11.61 0.57
N LYS A 70 -10.31 -12.34 -0.17
CA LYS A 70 -11.41 -11.73 -0.91
C LYS A 70 -12.47 -11.14 0.03
N PHE A 71 -12.66 -11.75 1.19
CA PHE A 71 -13.63 -11.34 2.20
C PHE A 71 -13.01 -10.53 3.35
N SER A 72 -11.81 -9.96 3.15
CA SER A 72 -11.10 -9.21 4.19
C SER A 72 -11.90 -8.08 4.85
N LYS A 73 -12.89 -7.53 4.13
CA LYS A 73 -13.81 -6.51 4.66
C LYS A 73 -14.55 -6.98 5.92
N LEU A 74 -14.82 -8.29 6.05
CA LEU A 74 -15.49 -8.85 7.23
C LEU A 74 -14.66 -8.69 8.51
N PHE A 75 -13.34 -8.55 8.40
CA PHE A 75 -12.42 -8.46 9.54
C PHE A 75 -12.10 -7.02 9.94
N LEU A 76 -12.60 -6.01 9.23
CA LEU A 76 -12.20 -4.60 9.47
C LEU A 76 -12.54 -4.13 10.88
N LYS A 77 -13.72 -4.53 11.41
CA LYS A 77 -14.17 -4.19 12.77
C LYS A 77 -13.26 -4.74 13.87
N ASP A 78 -12.63 -5.89 13.62
CA ASP A 78 -11.80 -6.62 14.58
C ASP A 78 -10.29 -6.39 14.33
N THR A 79 -9.95 -5.64 13.26
CA THR A 79 -8.57 -5.33 12.92
C THR A 79 -8.09 -4.13 13.74
N PRO A 80 -6.99 -4.25 14.51
CA PRO A 80 -6.42 -3.12 15.22
C PRO A 80 -6.03 -1.98 14.28
N LEU A 81 -6.31 -0.73 14.69
CA LEU A 81 -5.96 0.47 13.91
C LEU A 81 -4.46 0.72 13.85
N PHE A 82 -3.74 0.27 14.86
CA PHE A 82 -2.30 0.41 14.99
C PHE A 82 -1.69 -0.93 15.38
N LYS A 83 -0.48 -1.19 14.89
CA LYS A 83 0.36 -2.32 15.27
C LYS A 83 1.78 -1.83 15.50
N GLU A 84 2.48 -2.45 16.45
CA GLU A 84 3.85 -2.08 16.80
C GLU A 84 4.85 -2.28 15.64
N ARG A 85 4.54 -3.22 14.75
CA ARG A 85 5.42 -3.61 13.63
C ARG A 85 4.82 -3.16 12.30
N GLY A 86 5.71 -2.77 11.40
CA GLY A 86 5.34 -2.41 10.05
C GLY A 86 4.77 -3.58 9.25
N VAL A 87 3.94 -3.27 8.27
CA VAL A 87 3.24 -4.24 7.41
C VAL A 87 4.15 -4.72 6.29
N PHE A 88 4.23 -6.03 6.06
CA PHE A 88 4.94 -6.58 4.90
C PHE A 88 3.97 -6.88 3.76
N ILE A 89 4.26 -6.32 2.59
CA ILE A 89 3.44 -6.44 1.38
C ILE A 89 4.26 -7.17 0.33
N PHE A 90 3.89 -8.44 0.08
CA PHE A 90 4.64 -9.32 -0.80
C PHE A 90 4.07 -9.37 -2.21
N ASP A 91 2.74 -9.48 -2.35
CA ASP A 91 2.09 -9.70 -3.64
C ASP A 91 0.68 -9.08 -3.71
N ASN A 92 -0.09 -9.50 -4.72
CA ASN A 92 -1.47 -9.04 -4.96
C ASN A 92 -2.46 -9.49 -3.87
N ILE A 93 -2.17 -10.55 -3.11
CA ILE A 93 -2.99 -10.98 -1.98
C ILE A 93 -2.70 -10.09 -0.77
N SER A 94 -1.45 -9.70 -0.54
CA SER A 94 -1.11 -8.76 0.55
C SER A 94 -1.84 -7.42 0.41
N VAL A 95 -2.17 -6.98 -0.82
CA VAL A 95 -2.96 -5.74 -1.04
C VAL A 95 -4.38 -5.82 -0.49
N LYS A 96 -4.90 -7.03 -0.28
CA LYS A 96 -6.24 -7.26 0.29
C LYS A 96 -6.22 -7.34 1.81
N ARG A 97 -5.12 -6.97 2.46
CA ARG A 97 -5.02 -6.89 3.92
C ARG A 97 -6.06 -5.94 4.51
N PRO A 98 -6.70 -6.29 5.64
CA PRO A 98 -7.66 -5.42 6.31
C PRO A 98 -7.13 -4.02 6.61
N GLU A 99 -5.84 -3.87 6.94
CA GLU A 99 -5.22 -2.57 7.24
C GLU A 99 -5.21 -1.64 6.01
N ILE A 100 -4.90 -2.18 4.84
CA ILE A 100 -4.87 -1.42 3.57
C ILE A 100 -6.29 -1.07 3.14
N ILE A 101 -7.23 -2.00 3.30
CA ILE A 101 -8.64 -1.78 2.98
C ILE A 101 -9.25 -0.73 3.92
N SER A 102 -9.04 -0.88 5.23
CA SER A 102 -9.49 0.07 6.25
C SER A 102 -8.98 1.46 5.97
N TYR A 103 -7.69 1.60 5.65
CA TYR A 103 -7.12 2.89 5.28
C TYR A 103 -7.87 3.53 4.10
N ARG A 104 -8.06 2.79 3.01
CA ARG A 104 -8.73 3.28 1.80
C ARG A 104 -10.18 3.69 2.04
N GLU A 105 -10.91 2.94 2.86
CA GLU A 105 -12.31 3.25 3.20
C GLU A 105 -12.38 4.50 4.08
N LYS A 106 -11.59 4.55 5.15
CA LYS A 106 -11.54 5.71 6.05
C LYS A 106 -11.06 7.00 5.39
N LEU A 107 -10.15 6.90 4.42
CA LEU A 107 -9.72 8.06 3.64
C LEU A 107 -10.87 8.69 2.83
N VAL A 108 -11.80 7.89 2.35
CA VAL A 108 -12.96 8.38 1.61
C VAL A 108 -14.04 8.87 2.57
N GLU A 109 -14.29 8.11 3.64
CA GLU A 109 -15.38 8.37 4.58
C GLU A 109 -15.10 9.53 5.55
N ASN A 110 -13.87 9.63 6.07
CA ASN A 110 -13.56 10.46 7.23
C ASN A 110 -12.57 11.59 6.95
N TYR A 111 -11.84 11.54 5.83
CA TYR A 111 -10.80 12.54 5.55
C TYR A 111 -11.31 13.68 4.67
N GLY A 112 -11.45 14.87 5.27
CA GLY A 112 -11.71 16.12 4.55
C GLY A 112 -10.44 16.66 3.90
N LYS A 113 -10.58 17.33 2.75
CA LYS A 113 -9.47 18.12 2.19
C LYS A 113 -9.17 19.33 3.09
N PRO A 114 -7.95 19.88 3.11
CA PRO A 114 -7.70 21.18 3.73
C PRO A 114 -8.67 22.25 3.19
N GLU A 115 -9.17 23.11 4.08
CA GLU A 115 -10.22 24.07 3.76
C GLU A 115 -9.79 25.03 2.65
N GLU A 116 -8.59 25.60 2.79
CA GLU A 116 -7.98 26.56 1.86
C GLU A 116 -7.62 25.94 0.50
N ALA A 117 -7.44 24.62 0.43
CA ALA A 117 -6.91 23.98 -0.76
C ALA A 117 -7.93 23.97 -1.91
N LYS A 118 -7.56 24.63 -3.02
CA LYS A 118 -8.36 24.73 -4.25
C LYS A 118 -7.92 23.73 -5.30
N ILE A 119 -6.63 23.38 -5.31
CA ILE A 119 -5.99 22.51 -6.29
C ILE A 119 -5.60 21.20 -5.61
N LEU A 120 -6.04 20.05 -6.14
CA LEU A 120 -5.49 18.75 -5.75
C LEU A 120 -4.28 18.45 -6.64
N LEU A 121 -3.13 18.23 -6.02
CA LEU A 121 -1.91 17.82 -6.70
C LEU A 121 -1.53 16.38 -6.32
N LEU A 122 -1.68 15.46 -7.26
CA LEU A 122 -1.33 14.04 -7.11
C LEU A 122 0.08 13.78 -7.64
N LEU A 123 1.01 13.43 -6.74
CA LEU A 123 2.42 13.22 -7.01
C LEU A 123 2.81 11.73 -6.94
N PRO A 124 3.81 11.27 -7.70
CA PRO A 124 4.39 9.94 -7.50
C PRO A 124 5.14 9.90 -6.15
N PRO A 125 5.24 8.76 -5.46
CA PRO A 125 5.87 8.72 -4.15
C PRO A 125 7.38 9.03 -4.25
N PRO A 126 7.95 9.85 -3.36
CA PRO A 126 9.38 10.04 -3.27
C PRO A 126 10.08 8.79 -2.71
N SER A 127 11.41 8.80 -2.68
CA SER A 127 12.21 7.62 -2.30
C SER A 127 12.13 7.26 -0.81
N THR A 128 11.88 8.25 0.05
CA THR A 128 12.00 8.13 1.51
C THR A 128 10.66 8.35 2.19
N LYS A 129 10.35 7.52 3.19
CA LYS A 129 9.16 7.64 4.05
C LYS A 129 9.55 8.18 5.43
N PRO A 130 8.71 9.00 6.09
CA PRO A 130 7.53 9.63 5.53
C PRO A 130 7.90 10.60 4.41
N PHE A 131 7.01 10.74 3.43
CA PHE A 131 7.27 11.45 2.18
C PHE A 131 7.53 12.94 2.39
N HIS A 132 6.88 13.57 3.37
CA HIS A 132 7.08 14.97 3.71
C HIS A 132 8.53 15.28 4.16
N LYS A 133 9.30 14.28 4.62
CA LYS A 133 10.70 14.46 5.03
C LYS A 133 11.68 14.31 3.86
N SER A 134 11.24 13.78 2.73
CA SER A 134 12.12 13.49 1.58
C SER A 134 12.71 14.77 0.96
N ARG A 135 13.91 14.64 0.39
CA ARG A 135 14.56 15.76 -0.32
C ARG A 135 13.80 16.12 -1.60
N GLU A 136 13.25 15.12 -2.25
CA GLU A 136 12.42 15.22 -3.44
C GLU A 136 11.16 16.06 -3.18
N PHE A 137 10.47 15.81 -2.06
CA PHE A 137 9.30 16.60 -1.67
C PHE A 137 9.67 18.06 -1.37
N LYS A 138 10.75 18.29 -0.62
CA LYS A 138 11.24 19.65 -0.35
C LYS A 138 11.62 20.39 -1.64
N LEU A 139 12.18 19.67 -2.61
CA LEU A 139 12.55 20.23 -3.90
C LEU A 139 11.32 20.70 -4.70
N ILE A 140 10.29 19.87 -4.83
CA ILE A 140 9.07 20.29 -5.55
C ILE A 140 8.35 21.45 -4.84
N CYS A 141 8.34 21.49 -3.50
CA CYS A 141 7.78 22.62 -2.75
C CYS A 141 8.49 23.92 -3.10
N LYS A 142 9.83 23.91 -3.10
CA LYS A 142 10.63 25.08 -3.50
C LYS A 142 10.29 25.54 -4.93
N PHE A 143 10.18 24.61 -5.86
CA PHE A 143 9.83 24.93 -7.25
C PHE A 143 8.42 25.53 -7.38
N LEU A 144 7.46 25.04 -6.60
CA LEU A 144 6.10 25.60 -6.55
C LEU A 144 6.12 27.03 -5.98
N GLU A 145 6.84 27.26 -4.88
CA GLU A 145 7.00 28.58 -4.27
C GLU A 145 7.72 29.57 -5.20
N ASP A 146 8.83 29.16 -5.83
CA ASP A 146 9.59 29.95 -6.81
C ASP A 146 8.73 30.35 -8.02
N ALA A 147 7.72 29.53 -8.37
CA ALA A 147 6.76 29.83 -9.43
C ALA A 147 5.56 30.68 -9.00
N GLY A 148 5.48 31.04 -7.71
CA GLY A 148 4.46 31.92 -7.14
C GLY A 148 3.22 31.20 -6.59
N PHE A 149 3.26 29.87 -6.42
CA PHE A 149 2.16 29.16 -5.78
C PHE A 149 2.20 29.32 -4.26
N ASN A 150 1.05 29.62 -3.66
CA ASN A 150 0.87 29.49 -2.22
C ASN A 150 0.56 28.02 -1.90
N LEU A 151 1.43 27.36 -1.12
CA LEU A 151 1.26 25.94 -0.80
C LEU A 151 -0.05 25.64 -0.07
N LYS A 152 -0.67 26.61 0.61
CA LYS A 152 -1.98 26.41 1.27
C LYS A 152 -3.15 26.23 0.29
N ASP A 153 -3.03 26.78 -0.92
CA ASP A 153 -4.01 26.58 -1.98
C ASP A 153 -3.88 25.17 -2.61
N LEU A 154 -2.82 24.43 -2.29
CA LEU A 154 -2.51 23.09 -2.82
C LEU A 154 -2.79 22.02 -1.78
N HIS A 155 -3.62 21.04 -2.14
CA HIS A 155 -3.69 19.79 -1.41
C HIS A 155 -2.74 18.80 -2.06
N ILE A 156 -1.59 18.58 -1.43
CA ILE A 156 -0.58 17.67 -1.96
C ILE A 156 -0.89 16.25 -1.47
N CYS A 157 -1.02 15.33 -2.41
CA CYS A 157 -1.28 13.93 -2.16
C CYS A 157 -0.34 13.08 -3.01
N PHE A 158 0.07 11.92 -2.50
CA PHE A 158 0.85 10.94 -3.26
C PHE A 158 -0.06 9.81 -3.76
N TYR A 159 0.21 9.26 -4.93
CA TYR A 159 -0.46 8.03 -5.38
C TYR A 159 0.53 6.86 -5.38
N MET A 160 0.33 5.91 -4.46
CA MET A 160 1.25 4.80 -4.24
C MET A 160 0.54 3.46 -4.11
N ALA A 161 1.07 2.44 -4.79
CA ALA A 161 0.72 1.06 -4.49
C ALA A 161 1.36 0.60 -3.16
N PRO A 162 0.63 -0.09 -2.27
CA PRO A 162 -0.74 -0.55 -2.43
C PRO A 162 -1.79 0.38 -1.83
N PHE A 163 -1.46 1.53 -1.26
CA PHE A 163 -2.43 2.32 -0.48
C PHE A 163 -3.42 3.11 -1.35
N GLY A 164 -3.03 3.56 -2.53
CA GLY A 164 -3.81 4.48 -3.35
C GLY A 164 -3.37 5.91 -3.10
N VAL A 165 -4.32 6.80 -2.87
CA VAL A 165 -4.04 8.20 -2.51
C VAL A 165 -3.54 8.27 -1.06
N ILE A 166 -2.51 9.06 -0.81
CA ILE A 166 -1.92 9.34 0.51
C ILE A 166 -1.79 10.85 0.65
N PRO A 167 -2.68 11.52 1.39
CA PRO A 167 -2.51 12.93 1.74
C PRO A 167 -1.24 13.16 2.54
N LEU A 168 -0.57 14.29 2.30
CA LEU A 168 0.66 14.67 2.99
C LEU A 168 0.45 14.74 4.51
N GLU A 169 -0.74 15.17 4.93
CA GLU A 169 -1.15 15.43 6.31
C GLU A 169 -1.15 14.17 7.19
N ILE A 170 -1.18 12.98 6.58
CA ILE A 170 -1.27 11.70 7.27
C ILE A 170 -0.24 10.67 6.78
N ASP A 171 0.78 11.10 6.03
CA ASP A 171 1.73 10.18 5.39
C ASP A 171 2.64 9.41 6.39
N ASP A 172 2.71 9.88 7.64
CA ASP A 172 3.43 9.23 8.75
C ASP A 172 2.54 8.35 9.65
N VAL A 173 1.22 8.40 9.45
CA VAL A 173 0.23 7.61 10.19
C VAL A 173 0.28 6.16 9.75
N TYR A 174 0.16 5.23 10.70
CA TYR A 174 0.13 3.79 10.39
C TYR A 174 -1.02 3.42 9.43
N PRO A 175 -0.79 2.58 8.41
CA PRO A 175 0.48 1.91 8.04
C PRO A 175 1.27 2.63 6.94
N LEU A 176 1.06 3.93 6.70
CA LEU A 176 1.52 4.67 5.52
C LEU A 176 3.03 4.98 5.50
N SER A 177 3.70 4.89 6.63
CA SER A 177 5.16 4.96 6.69
C SER A 177 5.79 3.63 7.14
N GLN A 178 5.07 2.87 7.97
CA GLN A 178 5.51 1.63 8.61
C GLN A 178 5.15 0.42 7.74
N PHE A 179 5.75 0.33 6.57
CA PHE A 179 5.53 -0.81 5.68
C PHE A 179 6.78 -1.16 4.87
N GLU A 180 6.90 -2.40 4.42
CA GLU A 180 7.88 -2.81 3.42
C GLU A 180 7.20 -3.49 2.24
N VAL A 181 7.68 -3.21 1.05
CA VAL A 181 7.06 -3.64 -0.21
C VAL A 181 8.05 -4.37 -1.08
N GLY A 182 7.68 -5.59 -1.48
CA GLY A 182 8.32 -6.28 -2.60
C GLY A 182 7.96 -5.61 -3.93
N LYS A 183 8.90 -4.88 -4.54
CA LYS A 183 8.75 -4.33 -5.90
C LYS A 183 9.27 -5.36 -6.94
N PRO A 184 8.74 -5.36 -8.18
CA PRO A 184 7.69 -4.49 -8.72
C PRO A 184 6.27 -5.05 -8.51
N PHE A 185 5.29 -4.14 -8.36
CA PHE A 185 3.88 -4.53 -8.32
C PHE A 185 3.33 -4.88 -9.70
N LYS A 186 2.57 -5.98 -9.76
CA LYS A 186 1.85 -6.43 -10.97
C LYS A 186 0.56 -5.62 -11.22
N GLY A 187 -0.03 -5.81 -12.41
CA GLY A 187 -1.12 -4.99 -12.93
C GLY A 187 -2.36 -4.83 -12.04
N GLU A 188 -2.79 -5.88 -11.33
CA GLU A 188 -3.96 -5.82 -10.43
C GLU A 188 -3.81 -4.74 -9.35
N VAL A 189 -2.63 -4.62 -8.76
CA VAL A 189 -2.35 -3.63 -7.71
C VAL A 189 -2.45 -2.20 -8.26
N LYS A 190 -1.94 -1.98 -9.47
CA LYS A 190 -2.02 -0.67 -10.15
C LYS A 190 -3.47 -0.29 -10.48
N ILE A 191 -4.30 -1.28 -10.85
CA ILE A 191 -5.74 -1.06 -11.05
C ILE A 191 -6.40 -0.58 -9.76
N GLU A 192 -6.07 -1.17 -8.61
CA GLU A 192 -6.62 -0.75 -7.32
C GLU A 192 -6.17 0.66 -6.91
N VAL A 193 -4.95 1.08 -7.26
CA VAL A 193 -4.50 2.47 -7.08
C VAL A 193 -5.37 3.43 -7.91
N ALA A 194 -5.59 3.13 -9.19
CA ALA A 194 -6.43 3.95 -10.05
C ALA A 194 -7.88 4.06 -9.51
N LYS A 195 -8.46 2.93 -9.05
CA LYS A 195 -9.77 2.94 -8.38
C LYS A 195 -9.78 3.77 -7.10
N SER A 196 -8.69 3.73 -6.32
CA SER A 196 -8.56 4.53 -5.11
C SER A 196 -8.50 6.02 -5.42
N ILE A 197 -7.84 6.42 -6.51
CA ILE A 197 -7.82 7.81 -6.98
C ILE A 197 -9.24 8.26 -7.33
N ILE A 198 -9.96 7.47 -8.14
CA ILE A 198 -11.35 7.76 -8.55
C ILE A 198 -12.24 7.95 -7.32
N ARG A 199 -12.24 6.99 -6.38
CA ARG A 199 -13.06 7.09 -5.15
C ARG A 199 -12.70 8.29 -4.28
N TYR A 200 -11.43 8.69 -4.26
CA TYR A 200 -10.99 9.81 -3.43
C TYR A 200 -11.40 11.17 -3.99
N ILE A 201 -11.33 11.34 -5.32
CA ILE A 201 -11.70 12.59 -5.99
C ILE A 201 -13.22 12.75 -6.15
N GLU A 202 -13.96 11.63 -6.05
CA GLU A 202 -15.41 11.62 -6.07
C GLU A 202 -15.98 12.43 -4.90
N GLY A 203 -16.95 13.31 -5.18
CA GLY A 203 -17.60 14.14 -4.17
C GLY A 203 -16.77 15.28 -3.58
N LYS A 204 -15.45 15.38 -3.85
CA LYS A 204 -14.62 16.47 -3.31
C LYS A 204 -14.58 17.70 -4.24
N PRO A 205 -14.89 18.91 -3.74
CA PRO A 205 -14.91 20.12 -4.55
C PRO A 205 -13.50 20.72 -4.66
N TYR A 206 -12.69 20.20 -5.58
CA TYR A 206 -11.49 20.89 -6.06
C TYR A 206 -11.84 21.71 -7.30
N LYS A 207 -11.28 22.91 -7.41
CA LYS A 207 -11.37 23.74 -8.61
C LYS A 207 -10.54 23.12 -9.74
N LEU A 208 -9.38 22.58 -9.41
CA LEU A 208 -8.46 21.94 -10.35
C LEU A 208 -7.88 20.66 -9.74
N ILE A 209 -7.77 19.60 -10.54
CA ILE A 209 -7.13 18.34 -10.16
C ILE A 209 -6.01 18.06 -11.16
N VAL A 210 -4.78 17.98 -10.67
CA VAL A 210 -3.59 17.72 -11.47
C VAL A 210 -2.92 16.42 -11.01
N ILE A 211 -2.63 15.54 -11.94
CA ILE A 211 -1.78 14.36 -11.72
C ILE A 211 -0.42 14.63 -12.36
N TYR A 212 0.63 14.68 -11.54
CA TYR A 212 2.00 14.58 -12.04
C TYR A 212 2.33 13.11 -12.26
N ARG A 213 2.25 12.65 -13.51
CA ARG A 213 2.17 11.23 -13.83
C ARG A 213 3.52 10.62 -14.14
N ASP A 214 3.94 9.67 -13.31
CA ASP A 214 4.91 8.63 -13.68
C ASP A 214 4.21 7.47 -14.45
N PRO A 215 4.46 7.31 -15.77
CA PRO A 215 3.85 6.25 -16.58
C PRO A 215 4.16 4.83 -16.10
N LYS A 216 5.26 4.64 -15.35
CA LYS A 216 5.61 3.34 -14.76
C LYS A 216 4.64 2.94 -13.66
N LEU A 217 4.08 3.91 -12.95
CA LEU A 217 3.13 3.69 -11.85
C LEU A 217 1.68 3.75 -12.36
N LEU A 218 1.38 4.71 -13.24
CA LEU A 218 0.05 4.96 -13.77
C LEU A 218 0.10 4.98 -15.31
N SER A 219 -0.19 3.83 -15.92
CA SER A 219 -0.20 3.69 -17.39
C SER A 219 -1.33 4.47 -18.06
N ASP A 220 -1.20 4.71 -19.36
CA ASP A 220 -2.19 5.47 -20.15
C ASP A 220 -3.59 4.85 -20.02
N ARG A 221 -3.69 3.52 -20.08
CA ARG A 221 -4.95 2.78 -19.87
C ARG A 221 -5.60 3.09 -18.52
N LEU A 222 -4.82 3.25 -17.46
CA LEU A 222 -5.34 3.59 -16.13
C LEU A 222 -5.71 5.07 -16.03
N LEU A 223 -4.89 5.95 -16.61
CA LEU A 223 -5.19 7.37 -16.69
C LEU A 223 -6.51 7.63 -17.44
N SER A 224 -6.71 7.01 -18.61
CA SER A 224 -7.95 7.17 -19.39
C SER A 224 -9.19 6.74 -18.60
N ARG A 225 -9.07 5.75 -17.70
CA ARG A 225 -10.16 5.35 -16.80
C ARG A 225 -10.45 6.43 -15.77
N ILE A 226 -9.42 7.03 -15.17
CA ILE A 226 -9.60 8.11 -14.18
C ILE A 226 -10.25 9.34 -14.85
N ILE A 227 -9.76 9.75 -16.02
CA ILE A 227 -10.29 10.91 -16.76
C ILE A 227 -11.76 10.70 -17.16
N LYS A 228 -12.15 9.46 -17.48
CA LYS A 228 -13.55 9.14 -17.82
C LYS A 228 -14.50 9.40 -16.66
N GLU A 229 -14.09 9.10 -15.43
CA GLU A 229 -14.90 9.29 -14.21
C GLU A 229 -14.87 10.74 -13.71
N ARG A 230 -13.79 11.49 -13.99
CA ARG A 230 -13.66 12.90 -13.62
C ARG A 230 -13.16 13.74 -14.80
N ARG A 231 -14.11 14.28 -15.58
CA ARG A 231 -13.82 15.26 -16.64
C ARG A 231 -13.16 16.51 -16.03
N GLY A 232 -12.22 17.09 -16.76
CA GLY A 232 -11.45 18.26 -16.32
C GLY A 232 -10.21 17.92 -15.47
N LEU A 233 -9.95 16.65 -15.19
CA LEU A 233 -8.67 16.23 -14.61
C LEU A 233 -7.55 16.41 -15.63
N ILE A 234 -6.46 17.04 -15.21
CA ILE A 234 -5.28 17.27 -16.05
C ILE A 234 -4.15 16.35 -15.60
N SER A 235 -3.45 15.77 -16.57
CA SER A 235 -2.26 14.96 -16.35
C SER A 235 -1.07 15.64 -17.00
N ILE A 236 0.03 15.77 -16.27
CA ILE A 236 1.31 16.24 -16.78
C ILE A 236 2.32 15.11 -16.57
N ASP A 237 2.96 14.67 -17.65
CA ASP A 237 3.80 13.48 -17.62
C ASP A 237 5.23 13.77 -17.18
N VAL A 238 5.81 12.84 -16.44
CA VAL A 238 7.23 12.84 -16.10
C VAL A 238 8.06 12.60 -17.36
N ILE A 239 8.97 13.51 -17.69
CA ILE A 239 9.85 13.39 -18.88
C ILE A 239 10.92 12.32 -18.68
N LYS A 240 11.65 12.36 -17.54
CA LYS A 240 12.78 11.44 -17.28
C LYS A 240 12.63 10.73 -15.94
N LYS A 241 12.75 11.50 -14.87
CA LYS A 241 12.63 11.05 -13.48
C LYS A 241 11.77 12.05 -12.73
N PRO A 242 10.80 11.61 -11.90
CA PRO A 242 9.81 12.50 -11.33
C PRO A 242 10.39 13.71 -10.61
N TYR A 243 11.46 13.52 -9.85
CA TYR A 243 12.04 14.60 -9.04
C TYR A 243 13.37 15.11 -9.60
N SER A 244 13.60 14.97 -10.91
CA SER A 244 14.73 15.61 -11.58
C SER A 244 14.44 17.07 -11.89
N LYS A 245 15.45 17.94 -11.86
CA LYS A 245 15.29 19.38 -12.12
C LYS A 245 14.56 19.64 -13.45
N ASP A 246 14.98 18.99 -14.54
CA ASP A 246 14.33 19.12 -15.85
C ASP A 246 12.84 18.78 -15.80
N SER A 247 12.48 17.65 -15.17
CA SER A 247 11.09 17.19 -15.13
C SER A 247 10.23 18.04 -14.19
N LEU A 248 10.80 18.63 -13.15
CA LEU A 248 10.11 19.58 -12.28
C LEU A 248 9.93 20.94 -12.95
N SER A 249 10.95 21.48 -13.63
CA SER A 249 10.83 22.75 -14.38
C SER A 249 9.68 22.68 -15.39
N HIS A 250 9.63 21.62 -16.21
CA HIS A 250 8.55 21.43 -17.18
C HIS A 250 7.19 21.26 -16.50
N PHE A 251 7.12 20.45 -15.44
CA PHE A 251 5.88 20.24 -14.70
C PHE A 251 5.30 21.56 -14.16
N ILE A 252 6.16 22.42 -13.61
CA ILE A 252 5.77 23.68 -12.99
C ILE A 252 5.37 24.71 -14.03
N GLU A 253 6.05 24.76 -15.17
CA GLU A 253 5.68 25.61 -16.30
C GLU A 253 4.28 25.28 -16.82
N ASP A 254 3.99 23.99 -17.05
CA ASP A 254 2.67 23.53 -17.45
C ASP A 254 1.61 23.84 -16.38
N LEU A 255 1.91 23.53 -15.11
CA LEU A 255 1.00 23.79 -14.00
C LEU A 255 0.64 25.28 -13.91
N LYS A 256 1.62 26.18 -14.12
CA LYS A 256 1.40 27.63 -14.11
C LYS A 256 0.51 28.08 -15.27
N ASN A 257 0.73 27.55 -16.47
CA ASN A 257 -0.08 27.84 -17.65
C ASN A 257 -1.53 27.35 -17.52
N ILE A 258 -1.73 26.24 -16.80
CA ILE A 258 -3.06 25.69 -16.51
C ILE A 258 -3.75 26.51 -15.43
N ALA A 259 -3.07 26.78 -14.32
CA ALA A 259 -3.64 27.51 -13.20
C ALA A 259 -4.04 28.94 -13.59
N SER A 260 -3.28 29.60 -14.47
CA SER A 260 -3.64 30.95 -14.95
C SER A 260 -4.94 30.98 -15.76
N ARG A 261 -5.29 29.90 -16.46
CA ARG A 261 -6.53 29.78 -17.27
C ARG A 261 -7.76 29.42 -16.46
N GLU A 262 -7.59 28.65 -15.38
CA GLU A 262 -8.70 28.14 -14.54
C GLU A 262 -9.08 29.08 -13.39
N PHE A 263 -8.18 29.99 -13.00
CA PHE A 263 -8.37 30.90 -11.87
C PHE A 263 -8.44 32.39 -12.26
N THR A 264 -8.50 32.70 -13.56
CA THR A 264 -8.94 34.00 -14.09
C THR A 264 -10.46 34.09 -14.14
#